data_AF-A0A2Z4Y395-F1
#
_entry.id   AF-A0A2Z4Y395-F1
#
_cell.length_a   1.000
_cell.length_b   1.000
_cell.length_c   1.000
_cell.angle_alpha   90.00
_cell.angle_beta   90.00
_cell.angle_gamma   90.00
#
_symmetry.space_group_name_H-M   'P 1'
#
loop_
_entity.id
_entity.type
_entity.pdbx_description
1 polymer ?
#
loop_
_entity_poly.entity_id
_entity_poly.type
_entity_poly.pdbx_seq_one_letter_code
_entity_poly.pdbx_strand_id
1 'polypeptide(L)' 'MTRLIGAFVLCAAYGLLDEIHQLFVPRRTFSLADWAVDCVAAAMGIVAWRMVYRRFVRLTTIGS' A
#
# COMPACT_ATOMS: atom_id res chain seq x y z
N MET A 1 9.27 13.25 2.05
CA MET A 1 7.82 12.97 2.27
C MET A 1 7.06 12.76 0.97
N THR A 2 7.23 13.64 -0.03
CA THR A 2 6.41 13.69 -1.26
C THR A 2 6.29 12.36 -2.01
N ARG A 3 7.37 11.57 -2.09
CA ARG A 3 7.36 10.26 -2.75
C ARG A 3 6.47 9.22 -2.04
N LEU A 4 6.36 9.28 -0.71
CA LEU A 4 5.52 8.36 0.06
C LEU A 4 4.04 8.71 -0.06
N ILE A 5 3.74 10.00 -0.12
CA ILE A 5 2.38 10.50 -0.35
C ILE A 5 1.91 10.07 -1.76
N GLY A 6 2.78 10.23 -2.77
CA GLY A 6 2.48 9.75 -4.13
C GLY A 6 2.23 8.24 -4.19
N ALA A 7 3.04 7.43 -3.49
CA ALA A 7 2.84 5.99 -3.42
C ALA A 7 1.51 5.60 -2.75
N PHE A 8 1.14 6.29 -1.68
CA PHE A 8 -0.14 6.07 -0.99
C PHE A 8 -1.33 6.44 -1.89
N VAL A 9 -1.28 7.60 -2.54
CA VAL A 9 -2.35 8.04 -3.46
C VAL A 9 -2.50 7.07 -4.62
N LEU A 10 -1.39 6.57 -5.19
CA LEU A 10 -1.44 5.56 -6.24
C LEU A 10 -2.06 4.24 -5.76
N CYS A 11 -1.72 3.78 -4.55
CA CYS A 11 -2.34 2.56 -4.00
C CYS A 11 -3.85 2.75 -3.77
N ALA A 12 -4.27 3.88 -3.20
CA ALA A 12 -5.68 4.17 -2.95
C ALA A 12 -6.49 4.28 -4.26
N ALA A 13 -5.90 4.90 -5.29
CA ALA A 13 -6.50 4.98 -6.62
C ALA A 13 -6.57 3.61 -7.31
N TYR A 14 -5.53 2.78 -7.15
CA TYR A 14 -5.50 1.43 -7.70
C TYR A 14 -6.52 0.51 -7.02
N GLY A 15 -6.63 0.53 -5.69
CA GLY A 15 -7.65 -0.23 -4.97
C GLY A 15 -9.08 0.15 -5.36
N LEU A 16 -9.32 1.45 -5.61
CA LEU A 16 -10.61 1.90 -6.15
C LEU A 16 -10.87 1.33 -7.55
N LEU A 17 -9.84 1.27 -8.39
CA LEU A 17 -9.93 0.71 -9.73
C LEU A 17 -10.14 -0.80 -9.72
N ASP A 18 -9.62 -1.50 -8.71
CA ASP A 18 -9.83 -2.94 -8.49
C ASP A 18 -11.29 -3.24 -8.11
N GLU A 19 -11.86 -2.47 -7.18
CA GLU A 19 -13.28 -2.56 -6.83
C GLU A 19 -14.20 -2.22 -8.01
N ILE A 20 -13.81 -1.25 -8.84
CA ILE A 20 -14.50 -0.97 -10.11
C ILE A 20 -14.36 -2.15 -11.09
N HIS A 21 -13.21 -2.81 -11.16
CA HIS A 21 -13.03 -4.03 -11.96
C HIS A 21 -13.90 -5.18 -11.45
N GLN A 22 -14.04 -5.32 -10.14
CA GLN A 22 -14.86 -6.36 -9.53
C GLN A 22 -16.35 -6.23 -9.90
N LEU A 23 -16.85 -5.02 -10.16
CA LEU A 23 -18.21 -4.81 -10.68
C LEU A 23 -18.45 -5.46 -12.05
N PHE A 24 -17.41 -5.73 -12.84
CA PHE A 24 -17.52 -6.43 -14.13
C PHE A 24 -17.49 -7.96 -13.97
N VAL A 25 -17.17 -8.48 -12.78
CA VAL A 25 -17.17 -9.92 -12.48
C VAL A 25 -18.52 -10.31 -11.86
N PRO A 26 -19.30 -11.20 -12.50
CA PRO A 26 -20.59 -11.62 -11.94
C PRO A 26 -20.40 -12.27 -10.55
N ARG A 27 -21.23 -11.85 -9.59
CA ARG A 27 -21.23 -12.25 -8.15
C ARG A 27 -20.25 -11.51 -7.24
N ARG A 28 -19.59 -10.45 -7.70
CA ARG A 28 -18.86 -9.52 -6.82
C ARG A 28 -19.61 -8.19 -6.73
N THR A 29 -19.60 -7.61 -5.53
CA THR A 29 -20.27 -6.34 -5.21
C THR A 29 -19.21 -5.36 -4.75
N PHE A 30 -19.30 -4.12 -5.22
CA PHE A 30 -18.43 -3.04 -4.76
C PHE A 30 -18.48 -2.89 -3.24
N SER A 31 -17.33 -3.01 -2.59
CA SER A 31 -17.20 -3.01 -1.13
C SER A 31 -16.29 -1.89 -0.68
N LEU A 32 -16.88 -0.86 -0.08
CA LEU A 32 -16.12 0.23 0.54
C LEU A 32 -15.20 -0.27 1.67
N ALA A 33 -15.52 -1.41 2.29
CA ALA A 33 -14.67 -2.03 3.30
C ALA A 33 -13.38 -2.58 2.71
N ASP A 34 -13.44 -3.19 1.53
CA ASP A 34 -12.27 -3.77 0.87
C ASP A 34 -11.33 -2.66 0.35
N TRP A 35 -11.89 -1.58 -0.19
CA TRP A 35 -11.10 -0.37 -0.50
C TRP A 35 -10.42 0.25 0.74
N ALA A 36 -11.10 0.23 1.90
CA ALA A 36 -10.51 0.73 3.15
C ALA A 36 -9.36 -0.18 3.63
N VAL A 37 -9.48 -1.50 3.45
CA VAL A 37 -8.40 -2.46 3.75
C VAL A 37 -7.18 -2.19 2.87
N ASP A 38 -7.36 -1.89 1.58
CA ASP A 38 -6.25 -1.52 0.68
C ASP A 38 -5.53 -0.25 1.16
N CYS A 39 -6.27 0.76 1.60
CA CYS A 39 -5.68 1.98 2.15
C CYS A 39 -4.88 1.70 3.44
N VAL A 40 -5.40 0.85 4.33
CA VAL A 40 -4.69 0.44 5.56
C VAL A 40 -3.44 -0.37 5.24
N ALA A 41 -3.53 -1.32 4.30
CA ALA A 41 -2.41 -2.13 3.85
C ALA A 41 -1.31 -1.27 3.22
N ALA A 42 -1.66 -0.28 2.39
CA ALA A 42 -0.71 0.67 1.82
C ALA A 42 0.01 1.50 2.88
N ALA A 43 -0.73 2.01 3.89
CA ALA A 43 -0.14 2.74 5.01
C ALA A 43 0.83 1.85 5.82
N MET A 44 0.41 0.62 6.14
CA MET A 44 1.25 -0.36 6.83
C MET A 44 2.50 -0.73 6.04
N GLY A 45 2.38 -0.95 4.72
CA GLY A 45 3.49 -1.26 3.83
C GLY A 45 4.54 -0.15 3.80
N ILE A 46 4.12 1.11 3.74
CA ILE A 46 5.02 2.28 3.81
C ILE A 46 5.77 2.34 5.15
N VAL A 47 5.08 2.09 6.26
CA VAL A 47 5.68 2.08 7.60
C VAL A 47 6.66 0.91 7.76
N ALA A 48 6.26 -0.29 7.33
CA ALA A 48 7.09 -1.49 7.36
C ALA A 48 8.35 -1.31 6.50
N TRP A 49 8.21 -0.80 5.27
CA TRP A 49 9.34 -0.47 4.40
C TRP A 49 10.31 0.49 5.08
N ARG A 50 9.79 1.56 5.69
CA ARG A 50 10.62 2.53 6.42
C ARG A 50 11.33 1.91 7.62
N MET A 51 10.73 0.96 8.32
CA MET A 51 11.38 0.25 9.43
C MET A 51 12.45 -0.74 8.96
N VAL A 52 12.14 -1.55 7.95
CA VAL A 52 13.04 -2.58 7.40
C VAL A 52 14.24 -1.92 6.70
N TYR A 53 14.02 -0.90 5.88
CA TYR A 53 15.09 -0.18 5.19
C TYR A 53 16.09 0.45 6.18
N ARG A 54 15.60 0.99 7.30
CA ARG A 54 16.47 1.53 8.37
C ARG A 54 17.26 0.46 9.13
N ARG A 55 16.74 -0.77 9.21
CA ARG A 55 17.43 -1.91 9.82
C ARG A 55 18.48 -2.47 8.86
N PHE A 56 18.12 -2.64 7.59
CA PHE A 56 19.03 -3.14 6.56
C PHE A 56 20.23 -2.21 6.38
N VAL A 57 20.01 -0.91 6.21
CA VAL A 57 21.10 0.07 6.06
C VAL A 57 22.00 0.13 7.31
N ARG A 58 21.44 0.01 8.52
CA ARG A 58 22.24 -0.01 9.76
C ARG A 58 23.13 -1.25 9.88
N LEU A 59 22.65 -2.41 9.44
CA LEU A 59 23.43 -3.65 9.48
C LEU A 59 24.59 -3.62 8.50
N THR A 60 24.44 -2.96 7.35
CA THR A 60 25.54 -2.81 6.38
C THR A 60 26.64 -1.86 6.86
N THR A 61 26.31 -0.81 7.61
CA THR A 61 27.30 0.18 8.10
C THR A 61 28.10 -0.28 9.33
N ILE A 62 27.58 -1.24 10.11
CA ILE A 62 28.29 -1.77 11.29
C ILE A 62 29.30 -2.86 10.89
N GLY A 63 29.16 -3.46 9.70
CA GLY A 63 30.03 -4.52 9.19
C GLY A 63 31.16 -4.07 8.26
N SER A 64 31.38 -2.76 8.08
CA SER A 64 32.38 -2.18 7.18
C SER A 64 33.42 -1.35 7.94
#